data_AF-A0A6L2PQY2-F1
#
_entry.id   AF-A0A6L2PQY2-F1
#
_cell.length_a   1.000
_cell.length_b   1.000
_cell.length_c   1.000
_cell.angle_alpha   90.00
_cell.angle_beta   90.00
_cell.angle_gamma   90.00
#
_symmetry.space_group_name_H-M   'P 1'
#
loop_
_entity.id
_entity.type
_entity.pdbx_description
1 polymer ?
#
loop_
_entity_poly.entity_id
_entity_poly.type
_entity_poly.pdbx_seq_one_letter_code
_entity_poly.pdbx_strand_id
1 'polypeptide(L)' 'MTKFGLLHDDDHIFTDLYWHRDWRLKGALKRGDWYNNKEILLKGSVSIVSEFKIFVGELAFM' A
#
# COMPACT_ATOMS: atom_id res chain seq x y z
N MET A 1 -21.96 -14.49 -8.64
CA MET A 1 -21.37 -14.85 -7.33
C MET A 1 -19.89 -14.54 -7.42
N THR A 2 -19.45 -13.39 -6.89
CA THR A 2 -18.03 -13.00 -6.90
C THR A 2 -17.30 -13.90 -5.90
N LYS A 3 -16.26 -14.59 -6.35
CA LYS A 3 -15.48 -15.51 -5.51
C LYS A 3 -14.27 -14.74 -4.98
N PHE A 4 -14.22 -14.53 -3.66
CA PHE A 4 -13.12 -13.87 -2.98
C PHE A 4 -12.02 -14.90 -2.61
N GLY A 5 -10.76 -14.46 -2.55
CA GLY A 5 -9.64 -15.30 -2.09
C GLY A 5 -8.56 -15.63 -3.15
N LEU A 6 -8.72 -15.17 -4.40
CA LEU A 6 -7.62 -15.16 -5.36
C LEU A 6 -6.90 -13.80 -5.24
N LEU A 7 -5.75 -13.79 -4.56
CA LEU A 7 -4.87 -12.63 -4.46
C LEU A 7 -3.60 -12.94 -5.24
N HIS A 8 -3.28 -12.13 -6.25
CA HIS A 8 -2.05 -12.32 -7.02
C HIS A 8 -0.84 -11.89 -6.18
N ASP A 9 0.33 -12.45 -6.48
CA ASP A 9 1.55 -12.11 -5.75
C ASP A 9 1.86 -10.60 -5.81
N ASP A 10 1.54 -9.96 -6.93
CA ASP A 10 1.73 -8.53 -7.17
C ASP A 10 0.73 -7.63 -6.42
N ASP A 11 -0.41 -8.18 -5.99
CA ASP A 11 -1.42 -7.43 -5.23
C ASP A 11 -1.07 -7.37 -3.73
N HIS A 12 -0.04 -8.10 -3.29
CA HIS A 12 0.41 -8.05 -1.90
C HIS A 12 1.11 -6.73 -1.59
N ILE A 13 0.52 -5.97 -0.68
CA ILE A 13 1.15 -4.76 -0.12
C ILE A 13 2.45 -5.11 0.64
N PHE A 14 2.44 -6.23 1.39
CA PHE A 14 3.60 -6.68 2.18
C PHE A 14 4.41 -7.73 1.44
N THR A 15 5.25 -7.28 0.52
CA THR A 15 6.03 -8.19 -0.32
C THR A 15 7.22 -8.85 0.42
N ASP A 16 7.65 -8.35 1.59
CA ASP A 16 8.83 -8.87 2.34
C ASP A 16 8.47 -9.39 3.74
N LEU A 17 7.33 -10.06 3.85
CA LEU A 17 6.80 -10.54 5.14
C LEU A 17 7.70 -11.59 5.82
N TYR A 18 8.42 -12.40 5.04
CA TYR A 18 9.21 -13.53 5.51
C TYR A 18 10.72 -13.28 5.53
N TRP A 19 11.16 -12.02 5.41
CA TRP A 19 12.57 -11.64 5.56
C TRP A 19 13.52 -12.28 4.54
N HIS A 20 12.99 -12.70 3.39
CA HIS A 20 13.78 -13.30 2.30
C HIS A 20 14.60 -12.26 1.54
N ARG A 21 14.25 -10.97 1.64
CA ARG A 21 14.94 -9.86 0.99
C ARG A 21 15.57 -8.94 2.03
N ASP A 22 16.38 -7.99 1.56
CA ASP A 22 17.04 -7.03 2.44
C ASP A 22 15.98 -6.10 3.08
N TRP A 23 15.82 -6.22 4.39
CA TRP A 23 14.94 -5.36 5.19
C TRP A 23 15.52 -3.96 5.41
N ARG A 24 16.81 -3.76 5.10
CA ARG A 24 17.47 -2.46 5.25
C ARG A 24 16.97 -1.48 4.19
N LEU A 25 17.37 -0.22 4.35
CA LEU A 25 16.97 0.90 3.49
C LEU A 25 17.17 0.62 1.99
N LYS A 26 18.26 -0.06 1.61
CA LYS A 26 18.54 -0.38 0.19
C LYS A 26 17.49 -1.33 -0.41
N GLY A 27 16.98 -2.29 0.36
CA GLY A 27 15.90 -3.16 -0.09
C GLY A 27 14.55 -2.45 -0.10
N ALA A 28 14.27 -1.61 0.90
CA ALA A 28 13.06 -0.80 0.96
C ALA A 28 12.93 0.17 -0.22
N LEU A 29 14.03 0.82 -0.62
CA LEU A 29 14.08 1.68 -1.80
C LEU A 29 13.78 0.91 -3.10
N LYS A 30 14.23 -0.35 -3.21
CA LYS A 30 13.96 -1.19 -4.39
C LYS A 30 12.51 -1.66 -4.48
N ARG A 31 11.83 -1.85 -3.36
CA ARG A 31 10.42 -2.25 -3.30
C ARG A 31 9.45 -1.10 -3.55
N GLY A 32 9.94 0.15 -3.50
CA GLY A 32 9.10 1.33 -3.64
C GLY A 32 8.52 1.84 -2.32
N ASP A 33 8.95 1.32 -1.16
CA ASP A 33 8.44 1.71 0.17
C ASP A 33 8.60 3.21 0.45
N TRP A 34 9.55 3.87 -0.22
CA TRP A 34 9.85 5.31 -0.10
C TRP A 34 9.52 6.13 -1.36
N TYR A 35 8.68 5.59 -2.24
CA TYR A 35 8.34 6.24 -3.49
C TYR A 35 7.39 7.44 -3.27
N ASN A 36 7.77 8.61 -3.80
CA ASN A 36 6.99 9.86 -3.78
C ASN A 36 6.50 10.36 -2.41
N ASN A 37 7.16 9.98 -1.31
CA ASN A 37 6.80 10.43 0.04
C ASN A 37 6.72 11.96 0.17
N LYS A 38 7.57 12.71 -0.54
CA LYS A 38 7.55 14.18 -0.54
C LYS A 38 6.25 14.74 -1.12
N GLU A 39 5.76 14.17 -2.22
CA GLU A 39 4.54 14.62 -2.88
C GLU A 39 3.31 14.29 -2.02
N ILE A 40 3.30 13.11 -1.38
CA ILE A 40 2.24 12.72 -0.44
C ILE A 40 2.16 13.71 0.72
N LEU A 41 3.30 14.11 1.29
CA LEU A 41 3.34 15.11 2.37
C LEU A 41 2.85 16.48 1.89
N LEU A 42 3.17 16.88 0.66
CA LEU A 42 2.73 18.16 0.09
C LEU A 42 1.23 18.21 -0.21
N LYS A 43 0.56 17.07 -0.47
CA LYS A 43 -0.91 17.01 -0.64
C LYS A 43 -1.69 17.49 0.59
N GLY A 44 -1.08 17.46 1.78
CA GLY A 44 -1.69 17.85 3.04
C GLY A 44 -2.57 16.77 3.68
N SER A 45 -2.73 16.85 5.00
CA SER A 45 -3.39 15.82 5.81
C SER A 45 -4.86 15.58 5.45
N VAL A 46 -5.59 16.63 5.05
CA VAL A 46 -7.02 16.54 4.71
C VAL A 46 -7.24 15.65 3.49
N SER A 47 -6.43 15.81 2.44
CA SER A 47 -6.52 14.98 1.22
C SER A 47 -6.22 13.51 1.53
N ILE A 48 -5.18 13.24 2.33
CA ILE A 48 -4.79 11.87 2.72
C ILE A 48 -5.92 11.18 3.50
N VAL A 49 -6.53 11.87 4.47
CA VAL A 49 -7.64 11.33 5.25
C VAL A 49 -8.87 11.05 4.38
N SER A 50 -9.12 11.90 3.38
CA SER A 50 -10.20 11.69 2.42
C SER A 50 -9.97 10.46 1.54
N GLU A 51 -8.76 10.29 0.99
CA GLU A 51 -8.38 9.12 0.18
C GLU A 51 -8.51 7.82 1.00
N PHE A 52 -8.06 7.82 2.26
CA PHE A 52 -8.20 6.68 3.16
C PHE A 52 -9.67 6.36 3.47
N LYS A 53 -10.50 7.38 3.64
CA LYS A 53 -11.93 7.19 3.93
C LYS A 53 -12.70 6.65 2.73
N ILE A 54 -12.33 7.03 1.50
CA ILE A 54 -12.88 6.43 0.28
C ILE A 54 -12.54 4.95 0.23
N PHE A 55 -11.27 4.61 0.46
CA PHE A 55 -10.81 3.21 0.47
C PHE A 55 -11.57 2.35 1.50
N VAL A 56 -11.74 2.84 2.73
CA VAL A 56 -12.51 2.11 3.76
C VAL A 56 -14.02 2.10 3.45
N GLY A 57 -14.55 3.18 2.87
CA GLY A 57 -15.95 3.27 2.47
C GLY A 57 -16.31 2.30 1.34
N GLU A 58 -15.43 2.12 0.36
CA GLU A 58 -15.59 1.11 -0.70
C GLU A 58 -15.58 -0.32 -0.14
N LEU A 59 -14.69 -0.61 0.80
CA LEU A 59 -14.65 -1.91 1.50
C LEU A 59 -15.90 -2.19 2.34
N ALA A 60 -16.60 -1.16 2.81
CA ALA A 60 -17.85 -1.32 3.56
C ALA A 60 -19.07 -1.62 2.66
N PHE A 61 -18.94 -1.42 1.34
CA PHE A 61 -20.02 -1.66 0.36
C PHE A 61 -19.80 -2.91 -0.51
N MET A 62 -18.62 -3.53 -0.47
CA MET A 62 -18.34 -4.84 -1.11
C MET A 62 -18.64 -6.01 -0.17
#